data_AF-A0AA41T1M7-F1
#
_entry.id   AF-A0AA41T1M7-F1
#
_cell.length_a   1.000
_cell.length_b   1.000
_cell.length_c   1.000
_cell.angle_alpha   90.00
_cell.angle_beta   90.00
_cell.angle_gamma   90.00
#
_symmetry.space_group_name_H-M   'P 1'
#
loop_
_entity.id
_entity.type
_entity.pdbx_description
1 polymer ?
#
loop_
_entity_poly.entity_id
_entity_poly.type
_entity_poly.pdbx_seq_one_letter_code
_entity_poly.pdbx_strand_id
1 'polypeptide(L)'
;MESRNDTAISEFLLQGLTENPELQILIFSLFLSMYLVTILGNMLIILDISSDPHLHTPMYFFLCSLLFNDICFITSTIPKMLLNIQTQDQSITYTGCLSQVCFVIDFVVLVNFLLAVMAYDLYVAICHPLSYTTIMTPTVCVLLLLISLSIGIVDALFNTLMLLRLSFCTALEIPTFFCENGLF
;
A
#
# COMPACT_ATOMS: atom_id res chain seq x y z
N MET A 1 36.86 -8.55 17.20
CA MET A 1 35.43 -8.73 17.48
C MET A 1 34.71 -8.52 16.16
N GLU A 2 34.33 -9.62 15.51
CA GLU A 2 33.53 -9.64 14.27
C GLU A 2 32.17 -9.00 14.50
N SER A 3 31.84 -7.97 13.70
CA SER A 3 30.46 -7.55 13.46
C SER A 3 29.95 -8.29 12.23
N ARG A 4 29.05 -9.23 12.50
CA ARG A 4 28.38 -10.14 11.59
C ARG A 4 27.67 -9.40 10.44
N ASN A 5 27.92 -9.85 9.21
CA ASN A 5 27.28 -9.41 7.97
C ASN A 5 25.81 -9.87 7.95
N ASP A 6 24.88 -9.04 8.42
CA ASP A 6 23.45 -9.34 8.35
C ASP A 6 22.86 -9.03 6.95
N THR A 7 23.54 -8.24 6.12
CA THR A 7 23.14 -7.90 4.74
C THR A 7 23.34 -9.06 3.77
N ALA A 8 24.42 -9.84 3.96
CA ALA A 8 24.71 -11.03 3.16
C ALA A 8 23.61 -12.10 3.25
N ILE A 9 22.80 -12.11 4.32
CA ILE A 9 21.77 -13.13 4.54
C ILE A 9 20.49 -12.82 3.73
N SER A 10 20.16 -11.53 3.51
CA SER A 10 18.92 -11.15 2.82
C SER A 10 19.02 -11.27 1.28
N GLU A 11 20.16 -10.86 0.71
CA GLU A 11 20.47 -11.08 -0.71
C GLU A 11 20.52 -12.59 -1.02
N PHE A 12 21.13 -13.39 -0.14
CA PHE A 12 21.14 -14.85 -0.28
C PHE A 12 19.74 -15.47 -0.16
N LEU A 13 18.83 -14.86 0.59
CA LEU A 13 17.48 -15.39 0.77
C LEU A 13 16.66 -15.17 -0.50
N LEU A 14 16.75 -13.98 -1.12
CA LEU A 14 16.06 -13.66 -2.37
C LEU A 14 16.71 -14.35 -3.59
N GLN A 15 18.04 -14.42 -3.63
CA GLN A 15 18.78 -15.12 -4.69
C GLN A 15 18.65 -16.65 -4.55
N GLY A 16 18.64 -17.18 -3.32
CA GLY A 16 18.36 -18.60 -3.05
C GLY A 16 16.90 -19.01 -3.33
N LEU A 17 15.94 -18.08 -3.24
CA LEU A 17 14.56 -18.27 -3.72
C LEU A 17 14.48 -18.30 -5.27
N THR A 18 15.40 -17.63 -5.95
CA THR A 18 15.47 -17.50 -7.42
C THR A 18 16.21 -18.67 -8.08
N GLU A 19 17.11 -19.36 -7.38
CA GLU A 19 17.87 -20.50 -7.91
C GLU A 19 17.05 -21.79 -8.08
N ASN A 20 15.91 -21.92 -7.40
CA ASN A 20 15.09 -23.13 -7.43
C ASN A 20 13.79 -22.89 -8.25
N PRO A 21 13.72 -23.36 -9.52
CA PRO A 21 12.65 -23.00 -10.44
C PRO A 21 11.26 -23.47 -9.95
N GLU A 22 11.19 -24.55 -9.18
CA GLU A 22 9.94 -25.03 -8.59
C GLU A 22 9.37 -24.07 -7.53
N LEU A 23 10.26 -23.46 -6.73
CA LEU A 23 9.89 -22.53 -5.66
C LEU A 23 9.43 -21.18 -6.24
N GLN A 24 10.09 -20.72 -7.30
CA GLN A 24 9.72 -19.51 -8.04
C GLN A 24 8.30 -19.62 -8.63
N ILE A 25 7.97 -20.77 -9.23
CA ILE A 25 6.62 -21.04 -9.76
C ILE A 25 5.58 -21.05 -8.64
N LEU A 26 5.91 -21.63 -7.49
CA LEU A 26 5.01 -21.68 -6.32
C LEU A 26 4.74 -20.27 -5.78
N ILE A 27 5.79 -19.45 -5.64
CA ILE A 27 5.69 -18.05 -5.19
C ILE A 27 4.88 -17.21 -6.17
N PHE A 28 5.15 -17.34 -7.47
CA PHE A 28 4.37 -16.67 -8.52
C PHE A 28 2.89 -17.04 -8.44
N SER A 29 2.59 -18.34 -8.34
CA SER A 29 1.22 -18.83 -8.23
C SER A 29 0.53 -18.33 -6.95
N LEU A 30 1.24 -18.32 -5.83
CA LEU A 30 0.73 -17.83 -4.55
C LEU A 30 0.37 -16.34 -4.64
N PHE A 31 1.29 -15.48 -5.08
CA PHE A 31 1.03 -14.04 -5.19
C PHE A 31 -0.05 -13.70 -6.22
N LEU A 32 -0.08 -14.41 -7.36
CA LEU A 32 -1.13 -14.25 -8.35
C LEU A 32 -2.50 -14.66 -7.78
N SER A 33 -2.57 -15.76 -7.04
CA SER A 33 -3.82 -16.22 -6.42
C SER A 33 -4.32 -15.23 -5.37
N MET A 34 -3.44 -14.75 -4.49
CA MET A 34 -3.76 -13.72 -3.50
C MET A 34 -4.25 -12.43 -4.17
N TYR A 35 -3.56 -11.98 -5.23
CA TYR A 35 -3.96 -10.82 -6.02
C TYR A 35 -5.40 -10.95 -6.56
N LEU A 36 -5.70 -12.07 -7.23
CA LEU A 36 -7.03 -12.30 -7.81
C LEU A 36 -8.10 -12.40 -6.73
N VAL A 37 -7.85 -13.13 -5.64
CA VAL A 37 -8.79 -13.28 -4.52
C VAL A 37 -9.08 -11.93 -3.87
N THR A 38 -8.06 -11.11 -3.61
CA THR A 38 -8.28 -9.81 -2.96
C THR A 38 -9.02 -8.83 -3.87
N ILE A 39 -8.68 -8.77 -5.17
CA ILE A 39 -9.43 -7.92 -6.10
C ILE A 39 -10.89 -8.36 -6.19
N LEU A 40 -11.13 -9.66 -6.41
CA LEU A 40 -12.49 -10.16 -6.53
C LEU A 40 -13.27 -9.95 -5.23
N GLY A 41 -12.68 -10.25 -4.08
CA GLY A 41 -13.30 -10.07 -2.76
C GLY A 41 -13.68 -8.61 -2.50
N ASN A 42 -12.73 -7.69 -2.66
CA ASN A 42 -12.99 -6.27 -2.41
C ASN A 42 -13.99 -5.67 -3.41
N MET A 43 -13.93 -6.07 -4.69
CA MET A 43 -14.89 -5.62 -5.70
C MET A 43 -16.32 -6.11 -5.39
N LEU A 44 -16.48 -7.36 -4.95
CA LEU A 44 -17.78 -7.89 -4.54
C LEU A 44 -18.35 -7.13 -3.35
N ILE A 45 -17.53 -6.85 -2.34
CA ILE A 45 -17.98 -6.09 -1.16
C ILE A 45 -18.41 -4.67 -1.55
N ILE A 46 -17.65 -3.98 -2.42
CA ILE A 46 -18.03 -2.66 -2.93
C ILE A 46 -19.35 -2.73 -3.70
N LEU A 47 -19.54 -3.75 -4.53
CA LEU A 47 -20.76 -3.94 -5.31
C LEU A 47 -21.97 -4.21 -4.41
N ASP A 48 -21.82 -5.03 -3.38
CA ASP A 48 -22.88 -5.32 -2.41
C ASP A 48 -23.28 -4.07 -1.64
N ILE A 49 -22.31 -3.29 -1.14
CA ILE A 49 -22.56 -2.04 -0.42
C ILE A 49 -23.24 -1.00 -1.33
N SER A 50 -22.81 -0.88 -2.58
CA SER A 50 -23.37 0.10 -3.53
C SER A 50 -24.75 -0.28 -4.08
N SER A 51 -25.11 -1.57 -4.00
CA SER A 51 -26.41 -2.06 -4.47
C SER A 51 -27.52 -1.92 -3.42
N ASP A 52 -27.17 -1.83 -2.13
CA ASP A 52 -28.13 -1.70 -1.05
C ASP A 52 -28.24 -0.24 -0.56
N PRO A 53 -29.36 0.46 -0.85
CA PRO A 53 -29.57 1.83 -0.42
C PRO A 53 -29.61 2.00 1.11
N HIS A 54 -29.91 0.94 1.88
CA HIS A 54 -29.93 0.99 3.35
C HIS A 54 -28.53 1.03 3.97
N LEU A 55 -27.51 0.66 3.20
CA LEU A 55 -26.11 0.67 3.61
C LEU A 55 -25.42 2.02 3.28
N HIS A 56 -26.11 3.06 2.81
CA HIS A 56 -25.53 4.38 2.53
C HIS A 56 -25.30 5.23 3.81
N THR A 57 -24.57 4.68 4.78
CA THR A 57 -24.09 5.44 5.94
C THR A 57 -22.65 5.93 5.69
N PRO A 58 -22.22 7.01 6.39
CA PRO A 58 -20.84 7.50 6.35
C PRO A 58 -19.77 6.41 6.53
N MET A 59 -20.01 5.46 7.43
CA MET A 59 -19.12 4.32 7.67
C MET A 59 -18.85 3.51 6.39
N TYR A 60 -19.90 3.18 5.63
CA TYR A 60 -19.76 2.39 4.41
C TYR A 60 -19.09 3.16 3.27
N PHE A 61 -19.23 4.49 3.23
CA PHE A 61 -18.46 5.34 2.31
C PHE A 61 -16.96 5.22 2.57
N PHE A 62 -16.53 5.29 3.84
CA PHE A 62 -15.12 5.12 4.20
C PHE A 62 -14.64 3.69 3.97
N LEU A 63 -15.49 2.69 4.20
CA LEU A 63 -15.19 1.29 3.92
C LEU A 63 -14.97 1.05 2.42
N CYS A 64 -15.83 1.55 1.54
CA CYS A 64 -15.62 1.49 0.10
C CYS A 64 -14.33 2.19 -0.33
N SER A 65 -14.01 3.35 0.27
CA SER A 65 -12.76 4.06 0.01
C SER A 65 -11.53 3.25 0.45
N LEU A 66 -11.63 2.53 1.58
CA LEU A 66 -10.57 1.66 2.09
C LEU A 66 -10.36 0.43 1.18
N LEU A 67 -11.44 -0.21 0.73
CA LEU A 67 -11.38 -1.35 -0.17
C LEU A 67 -10.83 -0.96 -1.55
N PHE A 68 -11.21 0.22 -2.05
CA PHE A 68 -10.62 0.78 -3.27
C PHE A 68 -9.12 1.03 -3.11
N ASN A 69 -8.70 1.60 -1.98
CA ASN A 69 -7.30 1.81 -1.67
C ASN A 69 -6.51 0.49 -1.62
N ASP A 70 -7.07 -0.56 -1.04
CA ASP A 70 -6.44 -1.89 -1.00
C ASP A 70 -6.26 -2.50 -2.39
N ILE A 71 -7.27 -2.38 -3.27
CA ILE A 71 -7.17 -2.79 -4.68
C ILE A 71 -6.03 -2.02 -5.37
N CYS A 72 -5.97 -0.70 -5.20
CA CYS A 72 -4.90 0.13 -5.78
C CYS A 72 -3.51 -0.25 -5.26
N PHE A 73 -3.37 -0.46 -3.94
CA PHE A 73 -2.13 -0.86 -3.30
C PHE A 73 -1.61 -2.19 -3.86
N ILE A 74 -2.48 -3.21 -3.90
CA ILE A 74 -2.15 -4.53 -4.41
C ILE A 74 -1.82 -4.49 -5.91
N THR A 75 -2.56 -3.72 -6.70
CA THR A 75 -2.32 -3.54 -8.14
C THR A 75 -1.05 -2.77 -8.45
N SER A 76 -0.60 -1.86 -7.58
CA SER A 76 0.67 -1.16 -7.76
C SER A 76 1.89 -2.00 -7.36
N THR A 77 1.74 -2.92 -6.39
CA THR A 77 2.86 -3.67 -5.81
C THR A 77 3.05 -5.05 -6.45
N ILE A 78 1.96 -5.83 -6.58
CA ILE A 78 2.04 -7.25 -6.97
C ILE A 78 2.38 -7.47 -8.46
N PRO A 79 1.79 -6.75 -9.44
CA PRO A 79 2.10 -6.94 -10.86
C PRO A 79 3.54 -6.65 -11.22
N LYS A 80 4.16 -5.65 -10.57
CA LYS A 80 5.60 -5.35 -10.74
C LYS A 80 6.46 -6.49 -10.22
N MET A 81 6.17 -7.02 -9.04
CA MET A 81 6.89 -8.15 -8.47
C MET A 81 6.74 -9.43 -9.31
N LEU A 82 5.54 -9.70 -9.84
CA LEU A 82 5.27 -10.84 -10.73
C LEU A 82 6.01 -10.71 -12.07
N LEU A 83 6.04 -9.52 -12.67
CA LEU A 83 6.82 -9.25 -13.88
C LEU A 83 8.32 -9.49 -13.65
N ASN A 84 8.85 -9.04 -12.50
CA ASN A 84 10.24 -9.22 -12.12
C ASN A 84 10.65 -10.71 -12.09
N ILE A 85 9.75 -11.55 -11.56
CA ILE A 85 9.94 -13.00 -11.49
C ILE A 85 9.91 -13.64 -12.89
N GLN A 86 9.10 -13.13 -13.81
CA GLN A 86 8.92 -13.73 -15.14
C GLN A 86 10.05 -13.37 -16.12
N THR A 87 10.57 -12.15 -16.06
CA THR A 87 11.65 -11.70 -16.97
C THR A 87 13.04 -12.08 -16.49
N GLN A 88 13.19 -12.55 -15.24
CA GLN A 88 14.48 -12.85 -14.60
C GLN A 88 15.48 -11.67 -14.66
N ASP A 89 14.94 -10.48 -14.91
CA ASP A 89 15.65 -9.23 -15.11
C ASP A 89 15.14 -8.29 -14.02
N GLN A 90 15.91 -8.23 -12.92
CA GLN A 90 15.58 -7.48 -11.69
C GLN A 90 15.75 -5.96 -11.85
N SER A 91 15.96 -5.47 -13.08
CA SER A 91 16.30 -4.09 -13.37
C SER A 91 15.07 -3.15 -13.31
N ILE A 92 14.67 -2.78 -12.09
CA ILE A 92 13.76 -1.66 -11.89
C ILE A 92 14.53 -0.36 -12.14
N THR A 93 14.01 0.50 -13.03
CA THR A 93 14.56 1.85 -13.20
C THR A 93 14.47 2.62 -11.88
N TYR A 94 15.50 3.42 -11.57
CA TYR A 94 15.53 4.24 -10.34
C TYR A 94 14.25 5.06 -10.13
N THR A 95 13.70 5.64 -11.20
CA THR A 95 12.42 6.36 -11.19
C THR A 95 11.22 5.45 -10.93
N GLY A 96 11.27 4.20 -11.40
CA GLY A 96 10.27 3.16 -11.15
C GLY A 96 10.24 2.67 -9.69
N CYS A 97 11.40 2.57 -9.04
CA CYS A 97 11.49 2.26 -7.61
C CYS A 97 11.04 3.43 -6.74
N LEU A 98 11.52 4.65 -7.05
CA LEU A 98 11.13 5.84 -6.31
C LEU A 98 9.62 6.04 -6.31
N SER A 99 8.99 5.95 -7.49
CA SER A 99 7.53 6.04 -7.62
C SER A 99 6.80 4.94 -6.83
N GLN A 100 7.30 3.71 -6.82
CA GLN A 100 6.70 2.61 -6.03
C GLN A 100 6.75 2.89 -4.54
N VAL A 101 7.89 3.37 -4.02
CA VAL A 101 8.01 3.76 -2.61
C VAL A 101 7.07 4.92 -2.27
N CYS A 102 6.94 5.94 -3.14
CA CYS A 102 5.97 7.02 -2.95
C CYS A 102 4.54 6.48 -2.79
N PHE A 103 4.09 5.65 -3.73
CA PHE A 103 2.74 5.08 -3.71
C PHE A 103 2.50 4.21 -2.48
N VAL A 104 3.48 3.38 -2.08
CA VAL A 104 3.37 2.55 -0.88
C VAL A 104 3.18 3.41 0.37
N ILE A 105 3.98 4.47 0.53
CA ILE A 105 3.85 5.39 1.66
C ILE A 105 2.47 6.07 1.64
N ASP A 106 2.06 6.60 0.49
CA ASP A 106 0.75 7.23 0.30
C ASP A 106 -0.40 6.30 0.73
N PHE A 107 -0.38 5.06 0.22
CA PHE A 107 -1.43 4.08 0.50
C PHE A 107 -1.46 3.66 1.97
N VAL A 108 -0.31 3.47 2.61
CA VAL A 108 -0.23 3.13 4.03
C VAL A 108 -0.76 4.27 4.89
N VAL A 109 -0.37 5.51 4.58
CA VAL A 109 -0.88 6.69 5.29
C VAL A 109 -2.40 6.80 5.12
N LEU A 110 -2.91 6.61 3.91
CA LEU A 110 -4.35 6.68 3.63
C LEU A 110 -5.13 5.59 4.39
N VAL A 111 -4.64 4.35 4.48
CA VAL A 111 -5.26 3.29 5.31
C VAL A 111 -5.37 3.74 6.76
N ASN A 112 -4.29 4.27 7.34
CA ASN A 112 -4.28 4.69 8.75
C ASN A 112 -5.29 5.82 9.01
N PHE A 113 -5.36 6.82 8.13
CA PHE A 113 -6.35 7.89 8.25
C PHE A 113 -7.78 7.39 8.09
N LEU A 114 -8.05 6.51 7.11
CA LEU A 114 -9.38 5.95 6.91
C LEU A 114 -9.83 5.13 8.13
N LEU A 115 -8.95 4.29 8.69
CA LEU A 115 -9.23 3.55 9.92
C LEU A 115 -9.52 4.48 11.10
N ALA A 116 -8.73 5.56 11.25
CA ALA A 116 -8.96 6.55 12.31
C ALA A 116 -10.30 7.27 12.15
N VAL A 117 -10.66 7.65 10.92
CA VAL A 117 -11.94 8.31 10.63
C VAL A 117 -13.12 7.35 10.85
N MET A 118 -12.99 6.08 10.48
CA MET A 118 -14.00 5.06 10.78
C MET A 118 -14.18 4.83 12.29
N ALA A 119 -13.08 4.79 13.05
CA ALA A 119 -13.14 4.70 14.51
C ALA A 119 -13.79 5.94 15.13
N TYR A 120 -13.52 7.13 14.58
CA TYR A 120 -14.15 8.37 15.00
C TYR A 120 -15.65 8.40 14.67
N ASP A 121 -16.05 7.94 13.47
CA ASP A 121 -17.46 7.80 13.08
C ASP A 121 -18.22 6.92 14.07
N LEU A 122 -17.66 5.75 14.41
CA LEU A 122 -18.24 4.84 15.41
C LEU A 122 -18.35 5.50 16.78
N TYR A 123 -17.34 6.24 17.21
CA TYR A 123 -17.36 6.97 18.48
C TYR A 123 -18.48 8.03 18.51
N VAL A 124 -18.62 8.85 17.47
CA VAL A 124 -19.65 9.90 17.42
C VAL A 124 -21.05 9.28 17.36
N ALA A 125 -21.22 8.17 16.64
CA ALA A 125 -22.49 7.45 16.58
C ALA A 125 -22.95 6.94 17.96
N ILE A 126 -22.01 6.46 18.79
CA ILE A 126 -22.30 5.95 20.14
C ILE A 126 -22.47 7.07 21.16
N CYS A 127 -21.55 8.03 21.20
CA CYS A 127 -21.51 9.06 22.24
C CYS A 127 -22.46 10.24 21.98
N HIS A 128 -22.79 10.53 20.73
CA HIS A 128 -23.59 11.70 20.33
C HIS A 128 -24.64 11.39 19.25
N PRO A 129 -25.59 10.45 19.50
CA PRO A 129 -26.55 10.00 18.49
C PRO A 129 -27.46 11.12 17.97
N LEU A 130 -27.86 12.08 18.81
CA LEU A 130 -28.73 13.20 18.41
C LEU A 130 -28.05 14.23 17.50
N SER A 131 -26.72 14.34 17.57
CA SER A 131 -25.95 15.30 16.76
C SER A 131 -25.23 14.62 15.59
N TYR A 132 -25.29 13.29 15.47
CA TYR A 132 -24.56 12.50 14.48
C TYR A 132 -24.81 13.00 13.06
N THR A 133 -26.07 13.20 12.66
CA THR A 133 -26.46 13.66 11.32
C THR A 133 -25.98 15.08 10.98
N THR A 134 -25.66 15.88 11.98
CA THR A 134 -25.12 17.24 11.80
C THR A 134 -23.60 17.24 11.75
N ILE A 135 -22.95 16.31 12.45
CA ILE A 135 -21.49 16.16 12.51
C ILE A 135 -20.97 15.40 11.28
N MET A 136 -21.54 14.23 10.98
CA MET A 136 -21.16 13.36 9.86
C MET A 136 -22.11 13.55 8.68
N THR A 137 -21.84 14.59 7.90
CA THR A 137 -22.53 14.85 6.63
C THR A 137 -21.72 14.30 5.45
N PRO A 138 -22.35 13.98 4.30
CA PRO A 138 -21.64 13.54 3.10
C PRO A 138 -20.51 14.50 2.68
N THR A 139 -20.73 15.80 2.81
CA THR A 139 -19.73 16.84 2.50
C THR A 139 -18.51 16.73 3.42
N VAL A 140 -18.73 16.52 4.73
CA VAL A 140 -17.64 16.30 5.69
C VAL A 140 -16.89 15.01 5.38
N CYS A 141 -17.58 13.95 4.97
CA CYS A 141 -16.94 12.68 4.61
C CYS A 141 -16.00 12.84 3.41
N VAL A 142 -16.45 13.52 2.36
CA VAL A 142 -15.62 13.83 1.18
C VAL A 142 -14.44 14.75 1.57
N LEU A 143 -14.68 15.74 2.42
CA LEU A 143 -13.61 16.63 2.89
C LEU A 143 -12.54 15.86 3.69
N LEU A 144 -12.93 14.97 4.59
CA LEU A 144 -12.01 14.13 5.37
C LEU A 144 -11.19 13.22 4.45
N LEU A 145 -11.82 12.62 3.44
CA LEU A 145 -11.12 11.82 2.43
C LEU A 145 -10.08 12.66 1.68
N LEU A 146 -10.46 13.85 1.20
CA LEU A 146 -9.54 14.76 0.49
C LEU A 146 -8.37 15.22 1.38
N ILE A 147 -8.64 15.52 2.65
CA ILE A 147 -7.60 15.89 3.61
C ILE A 147 -6.65 14.70 3.82
N SER A 148 -7.17 13.49 4.04
CA SER A 148 -6.33 12.30 4.22
C SER A 148 -5.44 12.02 3.01
N LEU A 149 -5.98 12.17 1.80
CA LEU A 149 -5.22 12.03 0.56
C LEU A 149 -4.12 13.09 0.44
N SER A 150 -4.44 14.36 0.76
CA SER A 150 -3.48 15.44 0.70
C SER A 150 -2.34 15.27 1.71
N ILE A 151 -2.63 14.78 2.92
CA ILE A 151 -1.61 14.50 3.94
C ILE A 151 -0.72 13.35 3.47
N GLY A 152 -1.31 12.29 2.91
CA GLY A 152 -0.56 11.19 2.28
C GLY A 152 0.46 11.72 1.29
N ILE A 153 -0.01 12.48 0.29
CA ILE A 153 0.86 13.03 -0.77
C ILE A 153 2.00 13.87 -0.21
N VAL A 154 1.72 14.72 0.79
CA VAL A 154 2.75 15.55 1.43
C VAL A 154 3.77 14.68 2.17
N ASP A 155 3.32 13.64 2.87
CA ASP A 155 4.19 12.70 3.59
C ASP A 155 5.04 11.87 2.62
N ALA A 156 4.46 11.34 1.55
CA ALA A 156 5.21 10.63 0.52
C ALA A 156 6.23 11.53 -0.16
N LEU A 157 5.87 12.78 -0.52
CA LEU A 157 6.82 13.75 -1.08
C LEU A 157 7.96 14.03 -0.10
N PHE A 158 7.66 14.24 1.19
CA PHE A 158 8.66 14.51 2.21
C PHE A 158 9.63 13.32 2.39
N ASN A 159 9.09 12.11 2.56
CA ASN A 159 9.89 10.90 2.68
C ASN A 159 10.73 10.66 1.43
N THR A 160 10.18 10.89 0.24
CA THR A 160 10.89 10.75 -1.04
C THR A 160 12.02 11.77 -1.17
N LEU A 161 11.79 13.03 -0.79
CA LEU A 161 12.84 14.06 -0.78
C LEU A 161 13.94 13.73 0.24
N MET A 162 13.59 13.16 1.39
CA MET A 162 14.56 12.69 2.38
C MET A 162 15.37 11.51 1.86
N LEU A 163 14.73 10.52 1.21
CA LEU A 163 15.39 9.40 0.56
C LEU A 163 16.34 9.87 -0.56
N LEU A 164 15.92 10.84 -1.38
CA LEU A 164 16.77 11.46 -2.39
C LEU A 164 17.99 12.14 -1.73
N ARG A 165 17.78 12.93 -0.67
CA ARG A 165 18.91 13.57 0.04
C ARG A 165 19.85 12.57 0.69
N LEU A 166 19.33 11.49 1.29
CA LEU A 166 20.16 10.43 1.89
C LEU A 166 20.96 9.68 0.82
N SER A 167 20.35 9.33 -0.31
CA SER A 167 21.05 8.69 -1.43
C SER A 167 22.17 9.57 -2.03
N PHE A 168 21.99 10.89 -2.00
CA PHE A 168 23.03 11.85 -2.40
C PHE A 168 24.11 12.09 -1.33
N CYS A 169 23.88 11.76 -0.05
CA CYS A 169 24.79 12.04 1.05
C CYS A 169 25.50 10.79 1.62
N THR A 170 24.97 9.60 1.35
CA THR A 170 25.50 8.33 1.84
C THR A 170 25.04 7.20 0.92
N ALA A 171 25.98 6.41 0.39
CA ALA A 171 25.69 5.12 -0.23
C ALA A 171 25.10 4.19 0.84
N LEU A 172 23.78 4.15 0.98
CA LEU A 172 23.08 3.35 1.97
C LEU A 172 22.11 2.39 1.26
N GLU A 173 22.25 1.11 1.60
CA GLU A 173 21.41 0.00 1.14
C GLU A 173 19.95 0.20 1.58
N ILE A 174 19.08 0.42 0.60
CA ILE A 174 17.63 0.41 0.77
C ILE A 174 17.22 -1.06 0.99
N PRO A 175 16.29 -1.37 1.91
CA PRO A 175 15.83 -2.74 2.10
C PRO A 175 15.37 -3.35 0.77
N THR A 176 16.00 -4.49 0.47
CA THR A 176 16.08 -5.30 -0.76
C THR A 176 14.75 -5.84 -1.32
N PHE A 177 13.60 -5.34 -0.85
CA PHE A 177 12.27 -5.79 -1.29
C PHE A 177 11.61 -4.88 -2.35
N PHE A 178 12.03 -3.62 -2.45
CA PHE A 178 11.42 -2.62 -3.34
C PHE A 178 12.36 -2.03 -4.39
N CYS A 179 13.66 -2.22 -4.23
CA CYS A 179 14.68 -1.61 -5.07
C CYS A 179 15.86 -2.57 -5.19
N GLU A 180 16.11 -3.12 -6.37
CA GLU A 180 17.37 -3.79 -6.68
C GLU A 180 18.10 -3.01 -7.79
N ASN A 181 19.23 -2.45 -7.35
CA ASN A 181 20.43 -1.92 -8.01
C ASN A 181 20.40 -1.02 -9.26
N GLY A 182 21.17 0.07 -9.11
CA GLY A 182 21.75 0.86 -10.19
C GLY A 182 23.10 1.45 -9.76
N LEU A 183 24.15 0.64 -9.90
CA LEU A 183 25.58 0.94 -10.04
C LEU A 183 26.14 2.29 -9.53
N PHE A 184 26.96 2.20 -8.49
CA PHE A 184 28.42 2.36 -8.65
C PHE A 184 29.12 1.08 -8.18
#